data_AF-A0A7S2Z951-F1
#
_entry.id   AF-A0A7S2Z951-F1
#
_cell.length_a   1.000
_cell.length_b   1.000
_cell.length_c   1.000
_cell.angle_alpha   90.00
_cell.angle_beta   90.00
_cell.angle_gamma   90.00
#
_symmetry.space_group_name_H-M   'P 1'
#
loop_
_entity.id
_entity.type
_entity.pdbx_description
1 polymer ?
#
loop_
_entity_poly.entity_id
_entity_poly.type
_entity_poly.pdbx_seq_one_letter_code
_entity_poly.pdbx_strand_id
1 'polypeptide(L)'
;GDVCVNTLKQDWSPTHGIRHILMVIRCLLIEPFPESALNEEASRLLMEDFEEYARRAKLMTSIHAASASSASKKKATPLSVDVANHLVASSPKSSKKEK
;
A
#
# COMPACT_ATOMS: atom_id res chain seq x y z
N GLY A 1 -7.38 -5.82 -8.79
CA GLY A 1 -6.00 -6.01 -8.32
C GLY A 1 -5.10 -5.89 -9.52
N ASP A 2 -5.26 -4.78 -10.24
CA ASP A 2 -4.67 -4.61 -11.55
C ASP A 2 -3.25 -4.08 -11.35
N VAL A 3 -2.37 -4.33 -12.31
CA VAL A 3 -0.95 -3.93 -12.21
C VAL A 3 -0.56 -3.13 -13.45
N CYS A 4 0.08 -1.98 -13.25
CA CYS A 4 0.68 -1.20 -14.32
C CYS A 4 2.13 -1.66 -14.54
N VAL A 5 2.38 -2.42 -15.61
CA VAL A 5 3.73 -2.90 -15.97
C VAL A 5 3.95 -2.76 -17.47
N ASN A 6 5.01 -2.07 -17.87
CA ASN A 6 5.30 -1.83 -19.29
C ASN A 6 5.62 -3.12 -20.05
N THR A 7 6.27 -4.10 -19.40
CA THR A 7 6.53 -5.45 -19.93
C THR A 7 5.26 -6.19 -20.36
N LEU A 8 4.12 -5.87 -19.77
CA LEU A 8 2.83 -6.45 -20.11
C LEU A 8 2.03 -5.61 -21.13
N LYS A 9 2.46 -4.36 -21.39
CA LYS A 9 1.76 -3.43 -22.31
C LYS A 9 2.52 -3.20 -23.60
N GLN A 10 3.73 -2.66 -23.54
CA GLN A 10 4.50 -2.20 -24.71
C GLN A 10 5.69 -3.10 -25.01
N ASP A 11 6.35 -3.66 -23.98
CA ASP A 11 7.58 -4.45 -24.14
C ASP A 11 7.33 -5.96 -24.14
N TRP A 12 6.10 -6.39 -24.43
CA TRP A 12 5.75 -7.80 -24.48
C TRP A 12 6.44 -8.49 -25.67
N SER A 13 6.92 -9.72 -25.43
CA SER A 13 7.50 -10.59 -26.45
C SER A 13 7.03 -12.02 -26.18
N PRO A 14 6.78 -12.85 -27.20
CA PRO A 14 6.42 -14.26 -27.03
C PRO A 14 7.43 -15.08 -26.22
N THR A 15 8.68 -14.60 -26.08
CA THR A 15 9.72 -15.23 -25.26
C THR A 15 9.57 -14.95 -23.76
N HIS A 16 8.79 -13.94 -23.36
CA HIS A 16 8.53 -13.62 -21.95
C HIS A 16 7.57 -14.65 -21.35
N GLY A 17 8.14 -15.74 -20.84
CA GLY A 17 7.37 -16.74 -20.09
C GLY A 17 6.88 -16.22 -18.72
N ILE A 18 5.99 -17.00 -18.09
CA ILE A 18 5.43 -16.69 -16.76
C ILE A 18 6.50 -16.41 -15.70
N ARG A 19 7.65 -17.11 -15.77
CA ARG A 19 8.79 -16.86 -14.88
C ARG A 19 9.26 -15.41 -14.93
N HIS A 20 9.37 -14.84 -16.13
CA HIS A 20 9.82 -13.46 -16.32
C HIS A 20 8.80 -12.50 -15.71
N ILE A 21 7.51 -12.73 -15.97
CA ILE A 21 6.44 -11.88 -15.42
C ILE A 21 6.40 -11.91 -13.89
N LEU A 22 6.48 -13.10 -13.28
CA LEU A 22 6.54 -13.22 -11.82
C LEU A 22 7.81 -12.56 -11.24
N MET A 23 8.92 -12.55 -11.98
CA MET A 23 10.12 -11.83 -11.57
C MET A 23 9.89 -10.32 -11.58
N VAL A 24 9.29 -9.78 -12.65
CA VAL A 24 8.95 -8.35 -12.74
C VAL A 24 8.00 -7.93 -11.62
N ILE A 25 6.95 -8.72 -11.35
CA ILE A 25 6.03 -8.47 -10.24
C ILE A 25 6.78 -8.48 -8.90
N ARG A 26 7.70 -9.42 -8.67
CA ARG A 26 8.53 -9.44 -7.46
C ARG A 26 9.37 -8.17 -7.34
N CYS A 27 9.99 -7.71 -8.42
CA CYS A 27 10.79 -6.48 -8.41
C CYS A 27 9.94 -5.28 -7.97
N LEU A 28 8.71 -5.16 -8.48
CA LEU A 28 7.79 -4.07 -8.11
C LEU A 28 7.35 -4.10 -6.64
N LEU A 29 7.33 -5.28 -6.01
CA LEU A 29 7.01 -5.41 -4.58
C LEU A 29 8.22 -5.08 -3.68
N ILE A 30 9.44 -5.19 -4.21
CA ILE A 30 10.67 -4.85 -3.49
C ILE A 30 10.94 -3.35 -3.64
N GLU A 31 10.84 -2.84 -4.86
CA GLU A 31 11.08 -1.45 -5.23
C GLU A 31 9.89 -0.93 -6.05
N PRO A 32 8.88 -0.35 -5.39
CA PRO A 32 7.70 0.18 -6.08
C PRO A 32 8.02 1.47 -6.86
N PHE A 33 7.36 1.68 -8.00
CA PHE A 33 7.55 2.87 -8.84
C PHE A 33 6.33 3.83 -8.75
N PRO A 34 6.41 4.93 -7.96
CA PRO A 34 5.26 5.77 -7.60
C PRO A 34 4.56 6.41 -8.81
N GLU A 35 5.31 6.80 -9.83
CA GLU A 35 4.82 7.48 -11.04
C GLU A 35 3.92 6.56 -11.89
N SER A 36 4.05 5.23 -11.72
CA SER A 36 3.23 4.23 -12.41
C SER A 36 2.12 3.63 -11.54
N ALA A 37 2.00 4.07 -10.29
CA ALA A 37 1.07 3.49 -9.34
C ALA A 37 -0.39 3.74 -9.79
N LEU A 38 -1.18 2.67 -9.82
CA LEU A 38 -2.62 2.76 -10.08
C LEU A 38 -3.41 3.25 -8.86
N ASN A 39 -2.79 3.25 -7.69
CA ASN A 39 -3.35 3.81 -6.47
C ASN A 39 -2.61 5.10 -6.13
N GLU A 40 -3.26 6.23 -6.41
CA GLU A 40 -2.74 7.58 -6.15
C GLU A 40 -2.36 7.78 -4.68
N GLU A 41 -3.15 7.20 -3.77
CA GLU A 41 -2.93 7.33 -2.33
C GLU A 41 -1.67 6.57 -1.88
N ALA A 42 -1.44 5.39 -2.45
CA ALA A 42 -0.23 4.62 -2.19
C ALA A 42 1.03 5.30 -2.78
N SER A 43 0.92 5.92 -3.96
CA SER A 43 2.00 6.73 -4.57
C SER A 43 2.38 7.90 -3.68
N ARG A 44 1.37 8.65 -3.21
CA ARG A 44 1.55 9.79 -2.32
C ARG A 44 2.22 9.37 -1.01
N LEU A 45 1.73 8.32 -0.35
CA LEU A 45 2.34 7.81 0.88
C LEU A 45 3.78 7.34 0.65
N LEU A 46 4.06 6.67 -0.47
CA LEU A 46 5.41 6.21 -0.78
C LEU A 46 6.42 7.37 -0.86
N MET A 47 5.98 8.55 -1.35
CA MET A 47 6.83 9.74 -1.48
C MET A 47 6.85 10.63 -0.23
N GLU A 48 5.71 10.77 0.45
CA GLU A 48 5.53 11.75 1.54
C GLU A 48 5.64 11.15 2.95
N ASP A 49 5.25 9.88 3.14
CA ASP A 49 5.24 9.19 4.44
C ASP A 49 5.41 7.67 4.27
N PHE A 50 6.66 7.26 4.11
CA PHE A 50 7.02 5.86 3.90
C PHE A 50 6.64 4.96 5.09
N GLU A 51 6.66 5.48 6.32
CA GLU A 51 6.34 4.68 7.51
C GLU A 51 4.84 4.30 7.53
N GLU A 52 3.96 5.26 7.19
CA GLU A 52 2.53 4.99 7.00
C GLU A 52 2.30 4.01 5.85
N TYR A 53 2.96 4.20 4.71
CA TYR A 53 2.91 3.26 3.58
C TYR A 53 3.27 1.84 4.05
N ALA A 54 4.40 1.68 4.73
CA ALA A 54 4.91 0.39 5.19
C ALA A 54 3.95 -0.28 6.20
N ARG A 55 3.37 0.49 7.12
CA ARG A 55 2.40 -0.04 8.09
C ARG A 55 1.14 -0.54 7.41
N ARG A 56 0.59 0.21 6.45
CA ARG A 56 -0.59 -0.21 5.67
C ARG A 56 -0.29 -1.44 4.82
N ALA A 57 0.86 -1.47 4.16
CA ALA A 57 1.30 -2.62 3.37
C ALA A 57 1.41 -3.90 4.24
N LYS A 58 1.99 -3.80 5.44
CA LYS A 58 2.06 -4.90 6.41
C LYS A 58 0.66 -5.37 6.85
N LEU A 59 -0.24 -4.45 7.17
CA LEU A 59 -1.61 -4.77 7.57
C LEU A 59 -2.34 -5.52 6.44
N MET A 60 -2.32 -4.97 5.22
CA MET A 60 -2.94 -5.58 4.04
C MET A 60 -2.37 -6.97 3.75
N THR A 61 -1.05 -7.13 3.86
CA THR A 61 -0.36 -8.43 3.69
C THR A 61 -0.84 -9.43 4.73
N SER A 62 -0.99 -9.01 6.00
CA SER A 62 -1.41 -9.91 7.09
C SER A 62 -2.85 -10.42 6.94
N ILE A 63 -3.73 -9.63 6.30
CA ILE A 63 -5.14 -9.97 6.08
C ILE A 63 -5.29 -10.83 4.82
N HIS A 64 -4.62 -10.45 3.73
CA HIS A 64 -4.89 -10.99 2.39
C HIS A 64 -3.84 -11.97 1.86
N ALA A 65 -2.62 -11.94 2.39
CA ALA A 65 -1.49 -12.71 1.88
C ALA A 65 -0.76 -13.51 2.98
N ALA A 66 -1.48 -13.83 4.08
CA ALA A 66 -0.95 -14.70 5.13
C ALA A 66 -0.60 -16.07 4.54
N SER A 67 0.64 -16.53 4.76
CA SER A 67 1.04 -17.87 4.33
C SER A 67 0.16 -18.93 4.98
N ALA A 68 -0.22 -19.97 4.25
CA ALA A 68 -0.90 -21.14 4.82
C ALA A 68 -0.12 -21.75 6.00
N SER A 69 1.22 -21.62 6.02
CA SER A 69 2.07 -22.05 7.15
C SER A 69 1.97 -21.17 8.41
N SER A 70 1.44 -19.95 8.28
CA SER A 70 1.21 -19.02 9.40
C SER A 70 -0.18 -19.19 10.03
N ALA A 71 -1.11 -19.87 9.35
CA ALA A 71 -2.44 -20.18 9.88
C ALA A 71 -2.37 -21.13 11.09
N SER A 72 -1.36 -22.00 11.18
CA SER A 72 -1.20 -22.98 12.25
C SER A 72 -0.64 -22.43 13.58
N LYS A 73 -0.33 -21.12 13.68
CA LYS A 73 0.28 -20.51 14.90
C LYS A 73 -0.54 -19.42 15.58
N LYS A 74 -1.76 -19.11 15.15
CA LYS A 74 -2.56 -18.05 15.81
C LYS A 74 -3.21 -18.57 17.11
N LYS A 75 -2.52 -18.42 18.25
CA LYS A 75 -3.22 -18.06 19.48
C LYS A 75 -3.76 -16.65 19.24
N ALA A 76 -5.09 -16.51 19.22
CA ALA A 76 -5.76 -15.25 19.03
C ALA A 76 -5.40 -14.29 20.19
N THR A 77 -4.65 -13.24 19.89
CA THR A 77 -4.67 -12.02 20.70
C THR A 77 -5.70 -11.09 20.07
N PRO A 78 -6.76 -10.67 20.79
CA PRO A 78 -7.68 -9.67 20.28
C PRO A 78 -6.95 -8.33 20.20
N LEU A 79 -6.84 -7.76 19.00
CA LEU A 79 -6.39 -6.38 18.83
C LEU A 79 -7.59 -5.48 19.16
N SER A 80 -7.51 -4.78 20.30
CA SER A 80 -8.47 -3.75 20.69
C SER A 80 -8.50 -2.67 19.61
N VAL A 81 -9.69 -2.38 19.10
CA VAL A 81 -9.92 -1.34 18.09
C VAL A 81 -10.24 -0.05 18.83
N ASP A 82 -9.20 0.65 19.29
CA ASP A 82 -9.35 2.01 19.83
C ASP A 82 -8.66 3.00 18.87
N VAL A 83 -9.27 3.21 17.70
CA VAL A 83 -9.06 4.42 16.88
C VAL A 83 -10.40 5.12 16.79
N ALA A 84 -10.70 5.83 17.87
CA ALA A 84 -11.74 6.84 17.88
C ALA A 84 -11.21 8.09 17.18
N ASN A 85 -11.86 8.41 16.06
CA ASN A 85 -12.30 9.76 15.72
C ASN A 85 -11.22 10.85 15.52
N HIS A 86 -10.87 11.12 14.26
CA HIS A 86 -10.45 12.47 13.85
C HIS A 86 -10.97 12.82 12.46
N LEU A 87 -12.29 12.91 12.34
CA LEU A 87 -12.97 13.64 11.28
C LEU A 87 -13.79 14.76 11.95
N VAL A 88 -13.11 15.74 12.56
CA VAL A 88 -13.76 17.00 12.96
C VAL A 88 -13.36 18.08 11.96
N ALA A 89 -14.39 18.64 11.34
CA ALA A 89 -14.34 19.69 10.34
C ALA A 89 -13.50 20.89 10.82
N SER A 90 -12.51 21.28 10.02
CA SER A 90 -11.76 22.52 10.20
C SER A 90 -12.38 23.65 9.37
N SER A 91 -13.22 24.47 9.99
CA SER A 91 -13.54 25.83 9.52
C SER A 91 -12.55 26.83 10.13
N PRO A 92 -11.89 27.72 9.37
CA PRO A 92 -11.02 28.74 9.96
C PRO A 92 -11.81 30.03 10.28
N LYS A 93 -11.85 30.43 11.56
CA LYS A 93 -12.17 31.81 11.97
C LYS A 93 -10.88 32.52 12.35
N SER A 94 -10.49 33.48 11.51
CA SER A 94 -9.40 34.43 11.75
C SER A 94 -9.68 35.30 12.97
N SER A 95 -8.71 35.35 13.88
CA SER A 95 -8.68 36.16 15.08
C SER A 95 -8.23 37.59 14.74
N LYS A 96 -8.96 38.62 15.19
CA LYS A 96 -8.37 39.96 15.36
C LYS A 96 -8.67 40.52 16.74
N LYS A 97 -7.64 40.31 17.56
CA LYS A 97 -7.25 40.83 18.87
C LYS A 97 -7.81 42.21 19.27
N GLU A 98 -8.42 42.18 20.45
CA GLU A 98 -8.62 43.20 21.49
C GLU A 98 -7.56 44.32 21.56
N LYS A 99 -8.01 45.59 21.61
CA LYS A 99 -7.92 46.47 22.78
C LYS A 99 -8.80 47.71 22.58
#